data_AF-A0A3Q9QW75-F1
#
_entry.id   AF-A0A3Q9QW75-F1
#
_cell.length_a   1.000
_cell.length_b   1.000
_cell.length_c   1.000
_cell.angle_alpha   90.00
_cell.angle_beta   90.00
_cell.angle_gamma   90.00
#
_symmetry.space_group_name_H-M   'P 1'
#
loop_
_entity.id
_entity.type
_entity.pdbx_description
1 polymer ?
#
loop_
_entity_poly.entity_id
_entity_poly.type
_entity_poly.pdbx_seq_one_letter_code
_entity_poly.pdbx_strand_id
1 'polypeptide(L)'
;MKMGEKLKLEEKLMRFAVPALYNKMVETFSAVNLHPHDVQGTVVKDESGFTVTLRFAADFSTSVSAHISFEQADHPDDEVTRFLDDAARKCKSQLISDYYKMIKL
;
A
#
# COMPACT_ATOMS: atom_id res chain seq x y z
N MET A 1 33.61 14.63 12.37
CA MET A 1 33.09 14.28 11.03
C MET A 1 31.58 14.37 11.10
N LYS A 2 30.96 15.24 10.30
CA LYS A 2 29.50 15.46 10.28
C LYS A 2 28.85 14.26 9.58
N MET A 3 28.27 13.34 10.35
CA MET A 3 27.44 12.27 9.80
C MET A 3 26.11 12.91 9.39
N GLY A 4 25.87 12.98 8.08
CA GLY A 4 24.76 13.72 7.49
C GLY A 4 23.43 13.37 8.12
N GLU A 5 22.63 14.40 8.39
CA GLU A 5 21.20 14.26 8.60
C GLU A 5 20.64 13.47 7.41
N LYS A 6 20.34 12.18 7.62
CA LYS A 6 19.35 11.49 6.79
C LYS A 6 18.10 12.35 6.89
N LEU A 7 17.79 13.10 5.84
CA LEU A 7 16.49 13.74 5.66
C LEU A 7 15.46 12.69 6.06
N LYS A 8 14.79 12.91 7.20
CA LYS A 8 13.73 12.02 7.67
C LYS A 8 12.63 12.12 6.64
N LEU A 9 12.67 11.19 5.70
CA LEU A 9 11.59 10.90 4.79
C LEU A 9 10.38 10.53 5.65
N GLU A 10 9.49 11.51 5.89
CA GLU A 10 8.33 11.34 6.74
C GLU A 10 7.33 10.42 6.05
N GLU A 11 7.11 9.25 6.64
CA GLU A 11 6.04 8.35 6.23
C GLU A 11 4.68 8.97 6.59
N LYS A 12 3.79 9.07 5.61
CA LYS A 12 2.45 9.65 5.76
C LYS A 12 1.39 8.65 5.33
N LEU A 13 0.20 8.73 5.91
CA LEU A 13 -0.93 7.92 5.47
C LEU A 13 -1.33 8.32 4.05
N MET A 14 -1.46 7.32 3.18
CA MET A 14 -1.79 7.51 1.77
C MET A 14 -3.07 8.32 1.58
N ARG A 15 -4.09 8.06 2.40
CA ARG A 15 -5.39 8.76 2.37
C ARG A 15 -5.27 10.28 2.48
N PHE A 16 -4.26 10.79 3.19
CA PHE A 16 -4.06 12.23 3.38
C PHE A 16 -3.03 12.81 2.41
N ALA A 17 -2.02 12.02 2.04
CA ALA A 17 -0.92 12.50 1.22
C ALA A 17 -1.23 12.42 -0.29
N VAL A 18 -1.94 11.39 -0.73
CA VAL A 18 -2.27 11.12 -2.15
C VAL A 18 -3.70 10.54 -2.28
N PRO A 19 -4.74 11.37 -2.13
CA PRO A 19 -6.13 10.91 -2.06
C PRO A 19 -6.62 10.18 -3.32
N ALA A 20 -6.19 10.59 -4.52
CA ALA A 20 -6.57 9.94 -5.76
C ALA A 20 -6.07 8.49 -5.82
N LEU A 21 -4.79 8.28 -5.51
CA LEU A 21 -4.20 6.94 -5.38
C LEU A 21 -4.89 6.10 -4.29
N TYR A 22 -5.22 6.70 -3.15
CA TYR A 22 -5.94 6.00 -2.09
C TYR A 22 -7.34 5.53 -2.56
N ASN A 23 -8.08 6.39 -3.25
CA ASN A 23 -9.41 6.02 -3.77
C ASN A 23 -9.30 4.87 -4.78
N LYS A 24 -8.31 4.92 -5.67
CA LYS A 24 -8.05 3.82 -6.62
C LYS A 24 -7.73 2.52 -5.90
N MET A 25 -6.91 2.55 -4.84
CA MET A 25 -6.64 1.38 -4.00
C MET A 25 -7.93 0.84 -3.39
N VAL A 26 -8.78 1.70 -2.80
CA VAL A 26 -10.06 1.28 -2.20
C VAL A 26 -10.97 0.61 -3.24
N GLU A 27 -11.08 1.16 -4.44
CA GLU A 27 -11.86 0.58 -5.53
C GLU A 27 -11.33 -0.81 -5.93
N THR A 28 -10.03 -0.93 -6.19
CA THR A 28 -9.39 -2.19 -6.59
C THR A 28 -9.52 -3.26 -5.50
N PHE A 29 -9.36 -2.90 -4.23
CA PHE A 29 -9.48 -3.82 -3.10
C PHE A 29 -10.93 -4.25 -2.86
N SER A 30 -11.87 -3.31 -3.00
CA SER A 30 -13.30 -3.61 -2.87
C SER A 30 -13.78 -4.60 -3.93
N ALA A 31 -13.22 -4.56 -5.15
CA ALA A 31 -13.55 -5.50 -6.23
C ALA A 31 -13.25 -6.97 -5.88
N VAL A 32 -12.35 -7.22 -4.91
CA VAL A 32 -12.03 -8.58 -4.43
C VAL A 32 -12.61 -8.88 -3.04
N ASN A 33 -13.50 -8.03 -2.53
CA ASN A 33 -14.13 -8.05 -1.19
C ASN A 33 -13.15 -7.80 -0.04
N LEU A 34 -12.11 -6.98 -0.24
CA LEU A 34 -11.26 -6.51 0.85
C LEU A 34 -11.76 -5.16 1.35
N HIS A 35 -11.88 -5.04 2.67
CA HIS A 35 -12.24 -3.78 3.30
C HIS A 35 -10.99 -2.88 3.41
N PRO A 36 -11.13 -1.54 3.34
CA PRO A 36 -10.00 -0.62 3.60
C PRO A 36 -9.32 -0.76 4.96
N HIS A 37 -9.88 -1.52 5.90
CA HIS A 37 -9.26 -1.82 7.20
C HIS A 37 -8.32 -3.03 7.15
N ASP A 38 -8.42 -3.86 6.10
CA ASP A 38 -7.58 -5.03 5.89
C ASP A 38 -6.19 -4.67 5.34
N VAL A 39 -6.00 -3.39 4.96
CA VAL A 39 -4.76 -2.88 4.38
C VAL A 39 -4.41 -1.51 4.95
N GLN A 40 -3.14 -1.32 5.30
CA GLN A 40 -2.60 -0.02 5.69
C GLN A 40 -1.71 0.51 4.56
N GLY A 41 -2.16 1.59 3.91
CA GLY A 41 -1.40 2.29 2.88
C GLY A 41 -0.66 3.51 3.44
N THR A 42 0.66 3.53 3.29
CA THR A 42 1.52 4.67 3.60
C THR A 42 2.35 5.09 2.38
N VAL A 43 2.83 6.33 2.40
CA VAL A 43 3.71 6.88 1.38
C VAL A 43 4.87 7.63 2.00
N VAL A 44 5.99 7.56 1.31
CA VAL A 44 7.17 8.38 1.56
C VAL A 44 7.46 9.17 0.29
N LYS A 45 7.45 10.50 0.39
CA LYS A 45 7.71 11.38 -0.76
C LYS A 45 9.22 11.51 -0.99
N ASP A 46 9.67 11.35 -2.22
CA ASP A 46 11.05 11.60 -2.66
C ASP A 46 11.09 12.64 -3.80
N GLU A 47 12.22 12.75 -4.52
CA GLU A 47 12.43 13.73 -5.58
C GLU A 47 11.61 13.43 -6.86
N SER A 48 11.29 12.17 -7.13
CA SER A 48 10.60 11.73 -8.36
C SER A 48 9.15 11.31 -8.14
N GLY A 49 8.71 11.14 -6.90
CA GLY A 49 7.33 10.80 -6.59
C GLY A 49 7.14 10.34 -5.15
N PHE A 50 6.53 9.16 -5.02
CA PHE A 50 6.22 8.54 -3.76
C PHE A 50 6.63 7.07 -3.78
N THR A 51 7.33 6.63 -2.75
CA THR A 51 7.40 5.21 -2.41
C THR A 51 6.13 4.84 -1.64
N VAL A 52 5.28 4.06 -2.28
CA VAL A 52 4.02 3.55 -1.73
C VAL A 52 4.29 2.22 -1.04
N THR A 53 3.82 2.06 0.19
CA THR A 53 3.88 0.81 0.94
C THR A 53 2.49 0.39 1.39
N LEU A 54 2.09 -0.82 1.03
CA LEU A 54 0.84 -1.45 1.47
C LEU A 54 1.18 -2.58 2.44
N ARG A 55 0.67 -2.50 3.68
CA ARG A 55 0.83 -3.54 4.71
C ARG A 55 -0.48 -4.28 4.93
N PHE A 56 -0.42 -5.59 5.09
CA PHE A 56 -1.57 -6.47 5.32
C PHE A 56 -1.12 -7.75 6.04
N ALA A 57 -2.06 -8.69 6.27
CA ALA A 57 -2.03 -9.79 7.24
C ALA A 57 -2.58 -9.37 8.61
N ALA A 58 -2.95 -10.35 9.45
CA ALA A 58 -3.57 -10.10 10.76
C ALA A 58 -2.72 -9.21 11.69
N ASP A 59 -1.40 -9.24 11.51
CA ASP A 59 -0.40 -8.47 12.27
C ASP A 59 0.31 -7.39 11.43
N PHE A 60 -0.15 -7.14 10.19
CA PHE A 60 0.50 -6.25 9.22
C PHE A 60 1.97 -6.62 8.90
N SER A 61 2.38 -7.88 9.10
CA SER A 61 3.75 -8.34 8.86
C SER A 61 4.12 -8.41 7.37
N THR A 62 3.14 -8.53 6.48
CA THR A 62 3.38 -8.61 5.04
C THR A 62 3.27 -7.22 4.43
N SER A 63 4.24 -6.86 3.60
CA SER A 63 4.22 -5.59 2.87
C SER A 63 4.63 -5.75 1.41
N VAL A 64 4.05 -4.89 0.57
CA VAL A 64 4.48 -4.68 -0.80
C VAL A 64 4.71 -3.20 -1.01
N SER A 65 5.70 -2.86 -1.83
CA SER A 65 6.01 -1.47 -2.14
C SER A 65 6.29 -1.27 -3.63
N ALA A 66 5.99 -0.07 -4.10
CA ALA A 66 6.29 0.38 -5.45
C ALA A 66 6.59 1.88 -5.42
N HIS A 67 7.45 2.32 -6.34
CA HIS A 67 7.63 3.74 -6.59
C HIS A 67 6.57 4.20 -7.60
N ILE A 68 5.89 5.31 -7.28
CA ILE A 68 4.84 5.90 -8.09
C ILE A 68 5.19 7.37 -8.31
N SER A 69 5.24 7.80 -9.58
CA SER A 69 5.53 9.19 -9.91
C SER A 69 4.44 10.15 -9.41
N PHE A 70 4.73 11.45 -9.36
CA PHE A 70 3.71 12.45 -9.00
C PHE A 70 2.49 12.41 -9.91
N GLU A 71 2.70 12.23 -11.22
CA GLU A 71 1.62 12.15 -12.21
C GLU A 71 0.75 10.93 -11.95
N GLN A 72 1.36 9.76 -11.77
CA GLN A 72 0.64 8.52 -11.47
C GLN A 72 -0.08 8.54 -10.11
N ALA A 73 0.42 9.30 -9.14
CA ALA A 73 -0.22 9.45 -7.84
C ALA A 73 -1.52 10.29 -7.89
N ASP A 74 -1.59 11.25 -8.83
CA ASP A 74 -2.78 12.07 -9.07
C ASP A 74 -3.73 11.44 -10.10
N HIS A 75 -3.15 10.75 -11.09
CA HIS A 75 -3.83 10.07 -12.18
C HIS A 75 -3.33 8.62 -12.31
N PRO A 76 -3.84 7.69 -11.49
CA PRO A 76 -3.41 6.29 -11.52
C PRO A 76 -3.61 5.65 -12.89
N ASP A 77 -2.52 5.21 -13.49
CA ASP A 77 -2.49 4.55 -14.80
C ASP A 77 -2.68 3.02 -14.68
N ASP A 78 -2.49 2.32 -15.81
CA ASP A 78 -2.58 0.87 -15.87
C ASP A 78 -1.48 0.17 -15.06
N GLU A 79 -0.29 0.76 -14.94
CA GLU A 79 0.81 0.17 -14.17
C GLU A 79 0.50 0.21 -12.67
N VAL A 80 0.06 1.37 -12.18
CA VAL A 80 -0.41 1.53 -10.80
C VAL A 80 -1.59 0.60 -10.53
N THR A 81 -2.54 0.52 -11.46
CA THR A 81 -3.70 -0.35 -11.31
C THR A 81 -3.26 -1.81 -11.17
N ARG A 82 -2.34 -2.29 -12.01
CA ARG A 82 -1.79 -3.66 -11.92
C ARG A 82 -1.08 -3.93 -10.60
N PHE A 83 -0.28 -2.98 -10.12
CA PHE A 83 0.37 -3.08 -8.80
C PHE A 83 -0.66 -3.25 -7.68
N LEU A 84 -1.71 -2.42 -7.68
CA LEU A 84 -2.79 -2.49 -6.69
C LEU A 84 -3.56 -3.81 -6.78
N ASP A 85 -3.81 -4.30 -7.99
CA ASP A 85 -4.47 -5.57 -8.27
C ASP A 85 -3.69 -6.77 -7.70
N ASP A 86 -2.37 -6.78 -7.93
CA ASP A 86 -1.48 -7.80 -7.40
C ASP A 86 -1.37 -7.74 -5.88
N ALA A 87 -1.35 -6.53 -5.32
CA ALA A 87 -1.38 -6.33 -3.87
C ALA A 87 -2.70 -6.85 -3.26
N ALA A 88 -3.84 -6.56 -3.88
CA ALA A 88 -5.15 -7.01 -3.44
C ALA A 88 -5.26 -8.54 -3.48
N ARG A 89 -4.77 -9.18 -4.56
CA ARG A 89 -4.71 -10.66 -4.64
C ARG A 89 -3.86 -11.28 -3.54
N LYS A 90 -2.69 -10.72 -3.26
CA LYS A 90 -1.79 -11.19 -2.18
C LYS A 90 -2.43 -11.01 -0.81
N CYS A 91 -3.02 -9.84 -0.54
CA CYS A 91 -3.73 -9.54 0.70
C CYS A 91 -4.84 -10.56 0.96
N LYS A 92 -5.71 -10.80 -0.03
CA LYS A 92 -6.79 -11.79 0.07
C LYS A 92 -6.29 -13.20 0.38
N SER A 93 -5.25 -13.65 -0.35
CA SER A 93 -4.67 -14.97 -0.12
C SER A 93 -4.08 -15.10 1.29
N GLN A 94 -3.44 -14.03 1.79
CA GLN A 94 -2.82 -14.02 3.11
C GLN A 94 -3.86 -14.07 4.23
N LEU A 95 -4.92 -13.26 4.15
CA LEU A 95 -6.00 -13.25 5.15
C LEU A 95 -6.72 -14.60 5.23
N ILE A 96 -6.98 -15.24 4.09
CA ILE A 96 -7.55 -16.60 4.06
C ILE A 96 -6.60 -17.58 4.76
N SER A 97 -5.30 -17.54 4.44
CA SER A 97 -4.29 -18.39 5.08
C SER A 97 -4.25 -18.18 6.59
N ASP A 98 -4.26 -16.93 7.05
CA ASP A 98 -4.19 -16.60 8.48
C ASP A 98 -5.45 -17.06 9.22
N TYR A 99 -6.64 -16.90 8.62
CA TYR A 99 -7.89 -17.44 9.14
C TYR A 99 -7.83 -18.97 9.34
N TYR A 100 -7.33 -19.72 8.35
CA TYR A 100 -7.20 -21.17 8.46
C TYR A 100 -6.19 -21.61 9.52
N LYS A 101 -5.13 -20.83 9.77
CA LYS A 101 -4.18 -21.10 10.86
C LYS A 101 -4.85 -20.92 12.22
N MET A 102 -5.68 -19.91 12.38
CA MET A 102 -6.39 -19.64 13.63
C MET A 102 -7.44 -20.70 13.99
N ILE A 103 -8.12 -21.30 12.99
CA ILE A 103 -9.12 -22.36 13.24
C ILE A 103 -8.47 -23.70 13.62
N LYS A 104 -7.24 -23.94 13.17
CA LYS A 104 -6.52 -25.19 13.46
C LYS A 104 -5.76 -25.18 14.79
N LEU A 105 -5.88 -24.08 15.55
CA LEU A 105 -5.37 -23.90 16.92
C LEU A 105 -6.51 -24.09 17.92
#